data_AF-A0A524JE75-F1
#
_entry.id   AF-A0A524JE75-F1
#
_cell.length_a   1.000
_cell.length_b   1.000
_cell.length_c   1.000
_cell.angle_alpha   90.00
_cell.angle_beta   90.00
_cell.angle_gamma   90.00
#
_symmetry.space_group_name_H-M   'P 1'
#
loop_
_entity.id
_entity.type
_entity.pdbx_description
1 polymer ?
#
loop_
_entity_poly.entity_id
_entity_poly.type
_entity_poly.pdbx_seq_one_letter_code
_entity_poly.pdbx_strand_id
1 'polypeptide(L)'
;MTPTHILLLIIGYFLLLMLISYFTGKNDSNLDFFRAGNQSPWFLVAFGMIGASLSGVTFISVPGGVKAESFGYMQVVFGYLVGYIV
;
A
#
# COMPACT_ATOMS: atom_id res chain seq x y z
N MET A 1 -16.87 10.51 -14.81
CA MET A 1 -15.51 10.10 -15.18
C MET A 1 -15.49 9.82 -16.67
N THR A 2 -14.80 10.61 -17.48
CA THR A 2 -14.63 10.26 -18.90
C THR A 2 -13.44 9.30 -19.06
N PRO A 3 -13.41 8.45 -20.10
CA PRO A 3 -12.28 7.52 -20.33
C PRO A 3 -10.92 8.22 -20.35
N THR A 4 -10.87 9.46 -20.84
CA THR A 4 -9.66 10.30 -20.85
C THR A 4 -9.11 10.56 -19.44
N HIS A 5 -9.97 10.78 -18.45
CA HIS A 5 -9.54 11.00 -17.07
C HIS A 5 -8.89 9.74 -16.47
N ILE A 6 -9.48 8.58 -16.75
CA ILE A 6 -8.95 7.28 -16.28
C ILE A 6 -7.56 7.04 -16.88
N LEU A 7 -7.42 7.27 -18.20
CA LEU A 7 -6.16 7.10 -18.89
C LEU A 7 -5.06 8.01 -18.33
N LEU A 8 -5.37 9.30 -18.13
CA LEU A 8 -4.43 10.27 -17.55
C LEU A 8 -4.02 9.90 -16.13
N LEU A 9 -4.95 9.42 -15.30
CA LEU A 9 -4.64 8.98 -13.93
C LEU A 9 -3.70 7.77 -13.92
N ILE A 10 -3.96 6.76 -14.74
CA ILE A 10 -3.13 5.56 -14.81
C ILE A 10 -1.72 5.92 -15.30
N ILE A 11 -1.63 6.66 -16.42
CA ILE A 11 -0.33 7.06 -16.98
C ILE A 11 0.44 7.93 -15.98
N GLY A 12 -0.22 8.93 -15.39
CA GLY A 12 0.40 9.82 -14.40
C GLY A 12 0.93 9.06 -13.18
N TYR A 13 0.16 8.09 -12.68
CA TYR A 13 0.59 7.24 -11.57
C TYR A 13 1.85 6.44 -11.90
N PHE A 14 1.87 5.73 -13.03
CA PHE A 14 3.05 4.95 -13.43
C PHE A 14 4.27 5.81 -13.73
N LEU A 15 4.09 6.97 -14.38
CA LEU A 15 5.19 7.90 -14.63
C LEU A 15 5.79 8.42 -13.31
N LEU A 16 4.96 8.74 -12.33
CA LEU A 16 5.43 9.15 -11.00
C LEU A 16 6.25 8.04 -10.33
N LEU A 17 5.77 6.80 -10.35
CA LEU A 17 6.51 5.66 -9.81
C LEU A 17 7.85 5.44 -10.51
N MET A 18 7.87 5.49 -11.84
CA MET A 18 9.10 5.35 -12.64
C MET A 18 10.09 6.47 -12.34
N LEU A 19 9.61 7.71 -12.18
CA LEU A 19 10.43 8.86 -11.82
C LEU A 19 11.07 8.66 -10.45
N ILE A 20 10.29 8.24 -9.44
CA ILE A 20 10.82 7.93 -8.10
C ILE A 20 11.88 6.84 -8.20
N SER A 21 11.58 5.73 -8.88
CA SER A 21 12.50 4.60 -9.06
C SER A 21 13.81 5.00 -9.72
N TYR A 22 13.78 5.90 -10.71
CA TYR A 22 14.98 6.37 -11.40
C TYR A 22 15.92 7.15 -10.46
N PHE A 23 15.36 7.97 -9.56
CA PHE A 23 16.17 8.73 -8.61
C PHE A 23 16.66 7.87 -7.42
N THR A 24 15.91 6.85 -7.00
CA THR A 24 16.24 6.03 -5.82
C THR A 24 17.03 4.76 -6.13
N GLY A 25 17.00 4.24 -7.36
CA GLY A 25 17.56 2.93 -7.74
C GLY A 25 19.06 2.87 -8.01
N LYS A 26 19.89 3.74 -7.41
CA LYS A 26 21.32 3.89 -7.78
C LYS A 26 22.28 2.87 -7.14
N ASN A 27 21.88 2.19 -6.08
CA ASN A 27 22.69 1.16 -5.40
C ASN A 27 22.07 -0.23 -5.62
N ASP A 28 22.91 -1.22 -5.90
CA ASP A 28 22.51 -2.61 -6.18
C ASP A 28 22.99 -3.62 -5.11
N SER A 29 23.40 -3.13 -3.93
CA SER A 29 23.90 -3.98 -2.87
C SER A 29 22.77 -4.75 -2.17
N ASN A 30 23.05 -5.96 -1.70
CA ASN A 30 22.10 -6.73 -0.87
C ASN A 30 21.70 -5.99 0.42
N LEU A 31 22.61 -5.20 0.98
CA LEU A 31 22.34 -4.39 2.17
C LEU A 31 21.29 -3.31 1.88
N ASP A 32 21.39 -2.65 0.72
CA ASP A 32 20.43 -1.62 0.31
C ASP A 32 19.11 -2.23 -0.13
N PHE A 33 19.14 -3.38 -0.82
CA PHE A 33 17.92 -4.06 -1.26
C PHE A 33 17.07 -4.59 -0.11
N PHE A 34 17.67 -5.25 0.88
CA PHE A 34 16.92 -5.87 1.99
C PHE A 34 16.76 -4.97 3.21
N ARG A 35 17.71 -4.06 3.47
CA ARG A 35 17.74 -3.25 4.70
C ARG A 35 17.72 -1.75 4.43
N ALA A 36 17.67 -1.31 3.16
CA ALA A 36 17.70 0.10 2.79
C ALA A 36 18.83 0.87 3.50
N GLY A 37 20.01 0.26 3.60
CA GLY A 37 21.18 0.84 4.27
C GLY A 37 20.99 1.11 5.77
N ASN A 38 19.98 0.51 6.41
CA ASN A 38 19.50 0.83 7.76
C ASN A 38 19.10 2.31 7.95
N GLN A 39 18.69 3.00 6.88
CA GLN A 39 18.31 4.42 6.93
C GLN A 39 16.79 4.66 6.85
N SER A 40 15.97 3.61 6.79
CA SER A 40 14.51 3.76 6.68
C SER A 40 13.89 4.27 7.99
N PRO A 41 13.20 5.44 7.97
CA PRO A 41 12.44 5.90 9.12
C PRO A 41 11.32 4.91 9.47
N TRP A 42 11.14 4.61 10.75
CA TRP A 42 10.20 3.59 11.22
C TRP A 42 8.76 3.83 10.72
N PHE A 43 8.31 5.09 10.67
CA PHE A 43 6.96 5.42 10.21
C PHE A 43 6.76 5.13 8.72
N LEU A 44 7.80 5.35 7.91
CA LEU A 44 7.77 5.08 6.47
C LEU A 44 7.67 3.56 6.21
N VAL A 45 8.42 2.78 6.99
CA VAL A 45 8.31 1.30 6.98
C VAL A 45 6.90 0.87 7.40
N ALA A 46 6.34 1.46 8.47
CA ALA A 46 4.99 1.13 8.94
C ALA A 46 3.91 1.39 7.86
N PHE A 47 3.97 2.53 7.17
CA PHE A 47 3.07 2.80 6.04
C PHE A 47 3.24 1.79 4.91
N GLY A 48 4.48 1.41 4.58
CA GLY A 48 4.76 0.38 3.58
C GLY A 48 4.18 -0.99 3.96
N MET A 49 4.33 -1.40 5.22
CA MET A 49 3.80 -2.68 5.73
C MET A 49 2.27 -2.72 5.68
N ILE A 50 1.60 -1.64 6.12
CA ILE A 50 0.14 -1.54 6.02
C ILE A 50 -0.29 -1.60 4.56
N GLY A 51 0.37 -0.86 3.67
CA GLY A 51 0.10 -0.88 2.23
C GLY A 51 0.26 -2.26 1.61
N ALA A 52 1.30 -3.00 1.97
CA ALA A 52 1.55 -4.36 1.48
C ALA A 52 0.49 -5.38 1.95
N SER A 53 -0.11 -5.16 3.12
CA SER A 53 -1.19 -6.02 3.64
C SER A 53 -2.54 -5.78 2.95
N LEU A 54 -2.72 -4.65 2.27
CA LEU A 54 -3.94 -4.27 1.57
C LEU A 54 -3.81 -4.59 0.08
N SER A 55 -4.87 -5.15 -0.50
CA SER A 55 -4.92 -5.48 -1.93
C SER A 55 -6.12 -4.85 -2.63
N GLY A 56 -6.11 -4.85 -3.96
CA GLY A 56 -7.28 -4.45 -4.75
C GLY A 56 -8.54 -5.25 -4.41
N VAL A 57 -8.39 -6.52 -4.01
CA VAL A 57 -9.50 -7.36 -3.55
C VAL A 57 -10.12 -6.76 -2.30
N THR A 58 -9.32 -6.32 -1.32
CA THR A 58 -9.81 -5.70 -0.08
C THR A 58 -10.68 -4.47 -0.35
N PHE A 59 -10.27 -3.60 -1.28
CA PHE A 59 -11.00 -2.37 -1.63
C PHE A 59 -12.35 -2.64 -2.31
N ILE A 60 -12.49 -3.78 -2.99
CA ILE A 60 -13.74 -4.15 -3.67
C ILE A 60 -14.62 -4.99 -2.73
N SER A 61 -14.04 -5.98 -2.06
CA SER A 61 -14.78 -7.00 -1.31
C SER A 61 -15.33 -6.46 0.01
N VAL A 62 -14.57 -5.65 0.76
CA VAL A 62 -14.99 -5.16 2.08
C VAL A 62 -16.23 -4.26 1.96
N PRO A 63 -16.26 -3.22 1.09
CA PRO A 63 -17.48 -2.45 0.88
C PRO A 63 -18.60 -3.28 0.25
N GLY A 64 -18.27 -4.21 -0.64
CA GLY A 64 -19.23 -5.11 -1.28
C GLY A 64 -19.96 -6.03 -0.28
N GLY A 65 -19.28 -6.44 0.78
CA GLY A 65 -19.83 -7.31 1.85
C GLY A 65 -20.74 -6.59 2.84
N VAL A 66 -20.69 -5.24 2.93
CA VAL A 66 -21.42 -4.48 3.96
C VAL A 66 -22.92 -4.74 3.93
N LYS A 67 -23.51 -4.96 2.75
CA LYS A 67 -24.96 -5.25 2.66
C LYS A 67 -25.35 -6.55 3.35
N ALA A 68 -24.49 -7.57 3.34
CA ALA A 68 -24.76 -8.88 3.91
C ALA A 68 -24.26 -9.01 5.35
N GLU A 69 -23.09 -8.44 5.64
CA GLU A 69 -22.37 -8.63 6.90
C GLU A 69 -22.37 -7.37 7.79
N SER A 70 -22.98 -6.28 7.34
CA SER A 70 -22.92 -4.97 8.00
C SER A 70 -21.46 -4.58 8.26
N PHE A 71 -21.11 -4.22 9.50
CA PHE A 71 -19.73 -3.90 9.90
C PHE A 71 -18.98 -5.12 10.46
N GLY A 72 -19.34 -6.36 10.09
CA GLY A 72 -18.66 -7.57 10.55
C GLY A 72 -17.13 -7.54 10.34
N TYR A 73 -16.70 -7.11 9.14
CA TYR A 73 -15.27 -6.95 8.84
C TYR A 73 -14.55 -5.93 9.75
N MET A 74 -15.26 -4.95 10.32
CA MET A 74 -14.65 -3.99 11.26
C MET A 74 -14.14 -4.67 12.54
N GLN A 75 -14.77 -5.76 12.97
CA GLN A 75 -14.30 -6.55 14.12
C GLN A 75 -12.92 -7.17 13.84
N VAL A 76 -12.71 -7.64 12.61
CA VAL A 76 -11.41 -8.16 12.15
C VAL A 76 -10.36 -7.04 12.15
N VAL A 77 -10.71 -5.85 11.64
CA VAL A 77 -9.83 -4.68 11.65
C VAL A 77 -9.42 -4.28 13.07
N PHE A 78 -10.35 -4.28 14.02
CA PHE A 78 -10.01 -4.03 15.43
C PHE A 78 -9.12 -5.13 16.01
N GLY A 79 -9.32 -6.39 15.62
CA GLY A 79 -8.42 -7.50 15.95
C GLY A 79 -7.00 -7.27 15.46
N TYR A 80 -6.81 -6.80 14.22
CA TYR A 80 -5.50 -6.45 13.68
C TYR A 80 -4.85 -5.30 14.47
N LEU A 81 -5.63 -4.29 14.85
CA LEU A 81 -5.12 -3.16 15.65
C LEU A 81 -4.57 -3.65 16.99
N VAL A 82 -5.28 -4.53 17.69
CA VAL A 82 -4.78 -5.14 18.93
C VAL A 82 -3.55 -6.00 18.66
N GLY A 83 -3.56 -6.81 17.59
CA GLY A 83 -2.44 -7.65 17.20
C GLY A 83 -1.16 -6.88 16.85
N TYR A 84 -1.26 -5.65 16.35
CA TYR A 84 -0.10 -4.79 16.09
C TYR A 84 0.44 -4.05 17.32
N ILE A 85 -0.34 -3.98 18.41
CA ILE A 85 0.07 -3.34 19.67
C ILE A 85 0.92 -4.30 20.53
N VAL A 86 0.68 -5.61 20.43
CA VAL A 86 1.40 -6.67 21.18
C VAL A 86 2.69 -7.06 20.45
#